data_AF-A0A7V3DWS9-F1
#
_entry.id   AF-A0A7V3DWS9-F1
#
_cell.length_a   1.000
_cell.length_b   1.000
_cell.length_c   1.000
_cell.angle_alpha   90.00
_cell.angle_beta   90.00
_cell.angle_gamma   90.00
#
_symmetry.space_group_name_H-M   'P 1'
#
loop_
_entity.id
_entity.type
_entity.pdbx_description
1 polymer ?
#
loop_
_entity_poly.entity_id
_entity_poly.type
_entity_poly.pdbx_seq_one_letter_code
_entity_poly.pdbx_strand_id
1 'polypeptide(L)'
;MKPLFAKGVDAESVLAQPADAGDRELAVAGADSLFAAGQPLFCSQADGAGAEYLGLIEAVGSDSLTTAFALATAKASGARVWTPLRWLPWPVGRSAPLRRVFDSGVEVQRSAGGVLYHTRLRDPFVEEAWVFERIPRAAFEAWRQWFLESLAEGFASFTVVDEERHISLARIADARIEESEAPAGVARVELRLAVASG
;
A
#
# COMPACT_ATOMS: atom_id res chain seq x y z
N MET A 1 -3.74 12.34 0.65
CA MET A 1 -3.23 12.02 2.01
C MET A 1 -1.76 11.62 1.88
N LYS A 2 -1.00 11.33 2.96
CA LYS A 2 0.35 10.79 2.78
C LYS A 2 0.29 9.29 2.44
N PRO A 3 1.18 8.77 1.59
CA PRO A 3 1.19 7.35 1.28
C PRO A 3 1.36 6.48 2.52
N LEU A 4 0.77 5.29 2.51
CA LEU A 4 0.84 4.33 3.61
C LEU A 4 1.44 3.02 3.10
N PHE A 5 2.43 2.51 3.84
CA PHE A 5 2.95 1.15 3.65
C PHE A 5 2.40 0.27 4.76
N ALA A 6 1.83 -0.88 4.42
CA ALA A 6 1.17 -1.77 5.36
C ALA A 6 1.55 -3.24 5.09
N LYS A 7 1.88 -4.01 6.13
CA LYS A 7 2.25 -5.43 6.03
C LYS A 7 1.54 -6.25 7.11
N GLY A 8 1.08 -7.44 6.70
CA GLY A 8 0.41 -8.41 7.57
C GLY A 8 -0.98 -7.95 8.01
N VAL A 9 -1.64 -8.78 8.80
CA VAL A 9 -2.95 -8.51 9.41
C VAL A 9 -2.79 -8.67 10.91
N ASP A 10 -3.20 -7.66 11.68
CA ASP A 10 -3.21 -7.67 13.14
C ASP A 10 -4.54 -8.20 13.66
N ALA A 11 -5.61 -7.49 13.26
CA ALA A 11 -6.98 -7.81 13.59
C ALA A 11 -7.81 -7.84 12.31
N GLU A 12 -8.77 -8.75 12.30
CA GLU A 12 -9.70 -8.92 11.19
C GLU A 12 -11.07 -9.31 11.73
N SER A 13 -12.11 -8.76 11.11
CA SER A 13 -13.49 -9.15 11.33
C SER A 13 -14.29 -9.00 10.04
N VAL A 14 -15.59 -9.25 10.12
CA VAL A 14 -16.52 -9.07 9.01
C VAL A 14 -17.58 -8.03 9.35
N LEU A 15 -18.09 -7.35 8.32
CA LEU A 15 -19.26 -6.49 8.48
C LEU A 15 -20.48 -7.32 8.88
N ALA A 16 -21.12 -6.93 9.98
CA ALA A 16 -22.32 -7.58 10.52
C ALA A 16 -23.57 -7.30 9.66
N GLN A 17 -23.58 -6.18 8.94
CA GLN A 17 -24.61 -5.76 8.00
C GLN A 17 -23.97 -5.15 6.75
N PRO A 18 -24.69 -5.04 5.62
CA PRO A 18 -24.22 -4.30 4.46
C PRO A 18 -23.89 -2.84 4.84
N ALA A 19 -22.94 -2.26 4.11
CA ALA A 19 -22.58 -0.84 4.23
C ALA A 19 -22.66 -0.19 2.85
N ASP A 20 -23.29 0.97 2.76
CA ASP A 20 -23.51 1.68 1.52
C ASP A 20 -22.31 2.58 1.17
N ALA A 21 -22.23 2.96 -0.11
CA ALA A 21 -21.25 3.96 -0.52
C ALA A 21 -21.56 5.30 0.19
N GLY A 22 -20.54 5.91 0.80
CA GLY A 22 -20.68 7.10 1.63
C GLY A 22 -20.68 6.82 3.14
N ASP A 23 -20.83 5.57 3.56
CA ASP A 23 -20.82 5.22 4.98
C ASP A 23 -19.44 5.37 5.60
N ARG A 24 -19.40 6.00 6.78
CA ARG A 24 -18.21 6.14 7.65
C ARG A 24 -18.30 5.32 8.92
N GLU A 25 -19.51 4.89 9.28
CA GLU A 25 -19.74 4.02 10.43
C GLU A 25 -20.03 2.62 9.91
N LEU A 26 -19.19 1.67 10.32
CA LEU A 26 -19.26 0.28 9.90
C LEU A 26 -19.69 -0.57 11.08
N ALA A 27 -20.71 -1.39 10.89
CA ALA A 27 -21.18 -2.32 11.91
C ALA A 27 -20.33 -3.58 11.91
N VAL A 28 -19.63 -3.81 13.02
CA VAL A 28 -18.66 -4.89 13.21
C VAL A 28 -18.86 -5.42 14.62
N ALA A 29 -19.37 -6.63 14.75
CA ALA A 29 -19.67 -7.21 16.06
C ALA A 29 -18.41 -7.36 16.93
N GLY A 30 -18.46 -6.91 18.18
CA GLY A 30 -17.33 -6.97 19.12
C GLY A 30 -16.12 -6.11 18.68
N ALA A 31 -16.36 -4.99 18.01
CA ALA A 31 -15.32 -4.11 17.48
C ALA A 31 -14.32 -3.62 18.54
N ASP A 32 -14.80 -3.30 19.75
CA ASP A 32 -14.00 -2.84 20.90
C ASP A 32 -12.96 -3.85 21.39
N SER A 33 -13.18 -5.14 21.14
CA SER A 33 -12.24 -6.20 21.51
C SER A 33 -11.13 -6.44 20.48
N LEU A 34 -11.32 -5.97 19.24
CA LEU A 34 -10.44 -6.26 18.10
C LEU A 34 -9.68 -5.04 17.59
N PHE A 35 -10.26 -3.85 17.72
CA PHE A 35 -9.76 -2.64 17.09
C PHE A 35 -9.51 -1.52 18.10
N ALA A 36 -8.60 -0.61 17.75
CA ALA A 36 -8.29 0.57 18.54
C ALA A 36 -8.29 1.84 17.68
N ALA A 37 -8.71 2.96 18.28
CA ALA A 37 -8.64 4.26 17.64
C ALA A 37 -7.19 4.61 17.23
N GLY A 38 -7.03 5.25 16.08
CA GLY A 38 -5.74 5.59 15.49
C GLY A 38 -5.09 4.50 14.65
N GLN A 39 -5.64 3.28 14.60
CA GLN A 39 -5.18 2.24 13.67
C GLN A 39 -5.69 2.49 12.25
N PRO A 40 -4.93 2.16 11.20
CA PRO A 40 -5.41 2.21 9.82
C PRO A 40 -6.37 1.05 9.55
N LEU A 41 -7.52 1.34 8.93
CA LEU A 41 -8.54 0.34 8.59
C LEU A 41 -8.69 0.17 7.09
N PHE A 42 -8.79 -1.09 6.68
CA PHE A 42 -9.07 -1.49 5.31
C PHE A 42 -10.37 -2.28 5.26
N CYS A 43 -11.06 -2.21 4.12
CA CYS A 43 -12.26 -3.00 3.87
C CYS A 43 -12.22 -3.61 2.47
N SER A 44 -12.60 -4.87 2.33
CA SER A 44 -12.71 -5.56 1.04
C SER A 44 -13.96 -6.44 1.02
N GLN A 45 -14.34 -6.92 -0.17
CA GLN A 45 -15.29 -8.04 -0.26
C GLN A 45 -14.71 -9.29 0.43
N ALA A 46 -15.55 -10.30 0.66
CA ALA A 46 -15.16 -11.54 1.33
C ALA A 46 -14.02 -12.29 0.60
N ASP A 47 -13.97 -12.20 -0.73
CA ASP A 47 -12.94 -12.76 -1.60
C ASP A 47 -11.66 -11.90 -1.69
N GLY A 48 -11.64 -10.74 -1.03
CA GLY A 48 -10.54 -9.76 -1.10
C GLY A 48 -10.66 -8.75 -2.24
N ALA A 49 -11.65 -8.87 -3.13
CA ALA A 49 -11.84 -7.94 -4.23
C ALA A 49 -12.32 -6.56 -3.75
N GLY A 50 -12.01 -5.53 -4.54
CA GLY A 50 -12.43 -4.16 -4.27
C GLY A 50 -11.97 -3.66 -2.89
N ALA A 51 -10.71 -3.93 -2.54
CA ALA A 51 -10.12 -3.43 -1.30
C ALA A 51 -10.06 -1.90 -1.31
N GLU A 52 -10.41 -1.30 -0.18
CA GLU A 52 -10.43 0.14 0.04
C GLU A 52 -9.75 0.51 1.36
N TYR A 53 -9.10 1.68 1.39
CA TYR A 53 -8.47 2.22 2.59
C TYR A 53 -9.37 3.29 3.19
N LEU A 54 -9.81 3.06 4.42
CA LEU A 54 -10.79 3.90 5.11
C LEU A 54 -10.14 4.94 6.03
N GLY A 55 -8.81 5.07 5.99
CA GLY A 55 -8.07 5.99 6.83
C GLY A 55 -7.81 5.41 8.22
N LEU A 56 -7.69 6.28 9.22
CA LEU A 56 -7.55 5.86 10.61
C LEU A 56 -8.94 5.67 11.24
N ILE A 57 -9.04 4.74 12.18
CA ILE A 57 -10.21 4.56 13.04
C ILE A 57 -10.29 5.77 13.98
N GLU A 58 -11.40 6.51 13.91
CA GLU A 58 -11.63 7.70 14.74
C GLU A 58 -12.27 7.33 16.08
N ALA A 59 -13.20 6.37 16.06
CA ALA A 59 -13.90 5.89 17.25
C ALA A 59 -14.23 4.39 17.13
N VAL A 60 -14.22 3.71 18.27
CA VAL A 60 -14.56 2.28 18.39
C VAL A 60 -15.70 2.17 19.40
N GLY A 61 -16.84 1.64 18.95
CA GLY A 61 -17.95 1.22 19.79
C GLY A 61 -17.91 -0.29 20.06
N SER A 62 -18.89 -0.83 20.79
CA SER A 62 -18.98 -2.28 21.01
C SER A 62 -19.19 -3.06 19.71
N ASP A 63 -20.03 -2.51 18.82
CA ASP A 63 -20.43 -3.18 17.57
C ASP A 63 -20.31 -2.27 16.34
N SER A 64 -19.56 -1.16 16.44
CA SER A 64 -19.32 -0.26 15.33
C SER A 64 -17.92 0.37 15.33
N LEU A 65 -17.47 0.74 14.14
CA LEU A 65 -16.23 1.48 13.90
C LEU A 65 -16.56 2.75 13.13
N THR A 66 -16.05 3.90 13.56
CA THR A 66 -16.08 5.14 12.78
C THR A 66 -14.72 5.40 12.13
N THR A 67 -14.70 5.67 10.84
CA THR A 67 -13.46 5.83 10.05
C THR A 67 -13.27 7.25 9.51
N ALA A 68 -12.02 7.64 9.28
CA ALA A 68 -11.68 8.94 8.73
C ALA A 68 -12.25 9.18 7.32
N PHE A 69 -12.34 8.13 6.50
CA PHE A 69 -12.92 8.19 5.17
C PHE A 69 -14.13 7.28 5.02
N ALA A 70 -15.09 7.75 4.25
CA ALA A 70 -16.24 6.97 3.82
C ALA A 70 -15.86 5.90 2.81
N LEU A 71 -16.64 4.81 2.76
CA LEU A 71 -16.61 3.83 1.68
C LEU A 71 -16.89 4.52 0.33
N ALA A 72 -16.06 4.24 -0.67
CA ALA A 72 -16.30 4.69 -2.03
C ALA A 72 -17.28 3.77 -2.76
N THR A 73 -17.29 2.47 -2.41
CA THR A 73 -18.23 1.50 -2.97
C THR A 73 -18.97 0.74 -1.88
N ALA A 74 -20.24 0.40 -2.14
CA ALA A 74 -21.04 -0.39 -1.22
C ALA A 74 -20.44 -1.79 -1.02
N LYS A 75 -20.58 -2.31 0.20
CA LYS A 75 -20.07 -3.62 0.63
C LYS A 75 -21.22 -4.48 1.15
N ALA A 76 -21.21 -5.76 0.79
CA ALA A 76 -22.17 -6.70 1.30
C ALA A 76 -21.87 -7.05 2.77
N SER A 77 -22.87 -7.59 3.48
CA SER A 77 -22.62 -8.29 4.74
C SER A 77 -21.60 -9.41 4.53
N GLY A 78 -20.69 -9.61 5.49
CA GLY A 78 -19.58 -10.56 5.34
C GLY A 78 -18.35 -10.01 4.61
N ALA A 79 -18.40 -8.77 4.11
CA ALA A 79 -17.19 -8.05 3.70
C ALA A 79 -16.18 -7.98 4.85
N ARG A 80 -14.89 -8.07 4.53
CA ARG A 80 -13.81 -8.15 5.51
C ARG A 80 -13.36 -6.75 5.89
N VAL A 81 -13.14 -6.53 7.17
CA VAL A 81 -12.49 -5.32 7.71
C VAL A 81 -11.25 -5.74 8.48
N TRP A 82 -10.13 -5.07 8.25
CA TRP A 82 -8.86 -5.48 8.85
C TRP A 82 -7.93 -4.30 9.09
N THR A 83 -7.07 -4.46 10.10
CA THR A 83 -5.95 -3.56 10.41
C THR A 83 -4.63 -4.29 10.14
N PRO A 84 -3.59 -3.61 9.63
CA PRO A 84 -2.31 -4.22 9.40
C PRO A 84 -1.50 -4.37 10.69
N LEU A 85 -0.75 -5.47 10.78
CA LEU A 85 0.21 -5.72 11.88
C LEU A 85 1.31 -4.65 11.94
N ARG A 86 1.78 -4.21 10.78
CA ARG A 86 2.79 -3.16 10.69
C ARG A 86 2.39 -2.14 9.64
N TRP A 87 2.53 -0.88 9.97
CA TRP A 87 2.24 0.20 9.05
C TRP A 87 3.12 1.40 9.29
N LEU A 88 3.40 2.13 8.23
CA LEU A 88 4.22 3.34 8.26
C LEU A 88 3.61 4.37 7.30
N PRO A 89 3.06 5.48 7.82
CA PRO A 89 2.66 6.60 6.98
C PRO A 89 3.94 7.31 6.53
N TRP A 90 4.08 7.59 5.23
CA TRP A 90 5.31 8.16 4.73
C TRP A 90 5.55 9.55 5.31
N PRO A 91 6.72 9.81 5.94
CA PRO A 91 6.99 11.07 6.60
C PRO A 91 7.50 12.12 5.60
N VAL A 92 6.58 12.88 5.01
CA VAL A 92 6.80 14.22 4.42
C VAL A 92 7.96 14.33 3.40
N GLY A 93 7.59 14.49 2.14
CA GLY A 93 8.42 15.00 1.04
C GLY A 93 7.49 15.19 -0.14
N ARG A 94 7.80 16.10 -1.10
CA ARG A 94 7.03 16.16 -2.34
C ARG A 94 7.00 14.75 -2.94
N SER A 95 5.82 14.20 -3.18
CA SER A 95 5.65 13.07 -4.09
C SER A 95 6.25 13.50 -5.43
N ALA A 96 7.47 13.03 -5.73
CA ALA A 96 7.97 13.14 -7.09
C ALA A 96 6.95 12.41 -7.99
N PRO A 97 6.67 12.91 -9.20
CA PRO A 97 5.67 12.31 -10.07
C PRO A 97 5.96 10.82 -10.23
N LEU A 98 4.97 10.01 -9.84
CA LEU A 98 5.00 8.56 -9.92
C LEU A 98 5.38 8.15 -11.35
N ARG A 99 6.59 7.63 -11.54
CA ARG A 99 6.98 7.08 -12.85
C ARG A 99 6.51 5.64 -12.89
N ARG A 100 5.38 5.41 -13.58
CA ARG A 100 4.92 4.08 -13.96
C ARG A 100 5.62 3.64 -15.24
N VAL A 101 6.34 2.54 -15.17
CA VAL A 101 6.83 1.83 -16.34
C VAL A 101 5.90 0.66 -16.56
N PHE A 102 5.19 0.69 -17.68
CA PHE A 102 4.39 -0.43 -18.16
C PHE A 102 5.21 -1.19 -19.17
N ASP A 103 5.52 -2.45 -18.88
CA ASP A 103 6.02 -3.37 -19.89
C ASP A 103 4.89 -4.34 -20.26
N SER A 104 4.54 -4.38 -21.54
CA SER A 104 3.55 -5.31 -22.09
C SER A 104 4.01 -6.77 -22.06
N GLY A 105 5.28 -7.03 -21.76
CA GLY A 105 5.90 -8.34 -21.78
C GLY A 105 6.31 -8.81 -23.17
N VAL A 106 6.14 -7.99 -24.22
CA VAL A 106 6.44 -8.39 -25.60
C VAL A 106 7.88 -8.01 -25.96
N GLU A 107 8.76 -9.01 -26.05
CA GLU A 107 10.14 -8.83 -26.51
C GLU A 107 10.28 -9.29 -27.97
N VAL A 108 10.78 -8.39 -28.84
CA VAL A 108 11.04 -8.67 -30.25
C VAL A 108 12.54 -8.60 -30.50
N GLN A 109 13.19 -9.76 -30.66
CA GLN A 109 14.62 -9.82 -30.98
C GLN A 109 14.82 -9.93 -32.50
N ARG A 110 15.66 -9.05 -33.07
CA ARG A 110 16.07 -9.12 -34.48
C ARG A 110 17.45 -9.76 -34.60
N SER A 111 17.58 -10.76 -35.46
CA SER A 111 18.88 -11.26 -35.93
C SER A 111 19.28 -10.53 -37.23
N ALA A 112 20.58 -10.21 -37.37
CA ALA A 112 21.11 -9.70 -38.62
C ALA A 112 21.27 -10.86 -39.62
N GLY A 113 20.59 -10.81 -40.78
CA GLY A 113 20.88 -11.70 -41.92
C GLY A 113 19.74 -12.53 -42.51
N GLY A 114 18.52 -12.52 -41.96
CA GLY A 114 17.40 -13.28 -42.53
C GLY A 114 16.33 -13.54 -41.47
N VAL A 115 15.10 -13.15 -41.77
CA VAL A 115 14.08 -12.80 -40.78
C VAL A 115 13.52 -14.02 -40.03
N LEU A 116 13.87 -14.15 -38.76
CA LEU A 116 13.17 -14.94 -37.75
C LEU A 116 12.66 -13.98 -36.67
N TYR A 117 11.35 -13.85 -36.54
CA TYR A 117 10.72 -13.11 -35.44
C TYR A 117 10.48 -14.07 -34.28
N HIS A 118 11.32 -14.01 -33.24
CA HIS A 118 10.97 -14.63 -31.97
C HIS A 118 10.28 -13.58 -31.10
N THR A 119 8.96 -13.70 -31.00
CA THR A 119 8.17 -13.00 -29.98
C THR A 119 8.26 -13.81 -28.70
N ARG A 120 8.92 -13.26 -27.68
CA ARG A 120 8.88 -13.82 -26.34
C ARG A 120 7.84 -13.04 -25.54
N LEU A 121 6.84 -13.76 -25.04
CA LEU A 121 5.89 -13.23 -24.06
C LEU A 121 6.51 -13.40 -22.67
N ARG A 122 6.70 -12.29 -21.97
CA ARG A 122 6.98 -12.20 -20.54
C ARG A 122 5.69 -11.74 -19.86
N ASP A 123 5.59 -11.97 -18.55
CA ASP A 123 4.46 -11.45 -17.81
C ASP A 123 4.51 -9.92 -17.81
N PRO A 124 3.37 -9.23 -18.09
CA PRO A 124 3.32 -7.79 -17.97
C PRO A 124 3.61 -7.39 -16.54
N PHE A 125 4.36 -6.31 -16.36
CA PHE A 125 4.64 -5.78 -15.03
C PHE A 125 4.43 -4.27 -15.01
N VAL A 126 3.99 -3.81 -13.84
CA VAL A 126 3.93 -2.39 -13.51
C VAL A 126 5.04 -2.13 -12.51
N GLU A 127 6.01 -1.32 -12.90
CA GLU A 127 7.00 -0.79 -11.98
C GLU A 127 6.68 0.65 -11.62
N GLU A 128 6.66 0.95 -10.33
CA GLU A 128 6.48 2.29 -9.81
C GLU A 128 7.78 2.76 -9.15
N ALA A 129 8.33 3.87 -9.64
CA ALA A 129 9.46 4.53 -8.98
C ALA A 129 8.96 5.65 -8.07
N TRP A 130 9.24 5.50 -6.78
CA TRP A 130 8.89 6.43 -5.73
C TRP A 130 10.17 7.10 -5.24
N VAL A 131 10.26 8.43 -5.39
CA VAL A 131 11.42 9.21 -4.94
C VAL A 131 10.99 10.14 -3.84
N PHE A 132 11.73 10.07 -2.74
CA PHE A 132 11.51 10.87 -1.55
C PHE A 132 12.78 11.65 -1.24
N GLU A 133 12.65 12.98 -1.17
CA GLU A 133 13.79 13.88 -0.96
C GLU A 133 13.67 14.61 0.37
N ARG A 134 14.82 14.96 0.95
CA ARG A 134 14.94 15.78 2.17
C ARG A 134 14.24 15.16 3.38
N ILE A 135 14.38 13.85 3.56
CA ILE A 135 13.77 13.14 4.69
C ILE A 135 14.50 13.54 5.99
N PRO A 136 13.79 13.99 7.05
CA PRO A 136 14.40 14.23 8.36
C PRO A 136 15.00 12.95 8.95
N ARG A 137 16.10 13.06 9.71
CA ARG A 137 16.82 11.89 10.27
C ARG A 137 15.91 10.93 11.04
N ALA A 138 15.10 11.44 11.98
CA ALA A 138 14.21 10.60 12.78
C ALA A 138 13.18 9.84 11.92
N ALA A 139 12.68 10.47 10.87
CA ALA A 139 11.75 9.88 9.91
C ALA A 139 12.43 8.80 9.05
N PHE A 140 13.67 9.06 8.60
CA PHE A 140 14.48 8.09 7.87
C PHE A 140 14.83 6.88 8.73
N GLU A 141 15.21 7.08 10.00
CA GLU A 141 15.50 6.00 10.95
C GLU A 141 14.27 5.12 11.21
N ALA A 142 13.09 5.74 11.41
CA ALA A 142 11.84 4.99 11.56
C ALA A 142 11.50 4.18 10.29
N TRP A 143 11.67 4.77 9.10
CA TRP A 143 11.48 4.07 7.84
C TRP A 143 12.48 2.91 7.67
N ARG A 144 13.76 3.16 7.93
CA ARG A 144 14.82 2.15 7.84
C ARG A 144 14.55 0.99 8.78
N GLN A 145 14.11 1.28 10.01
CA GLN A 145 13.75 0.25 10.97
C GLN A 145 12.54 -0.55 10.48
N TRP A 146 11.47 0.12 10.03
CA TRP A 146 10.32 -0.55 9.45
C TRP A 146 10.71 -1.44 8.26
N PHE A 147 11.58 -0.95 7.37
CA PHE A 147 12.09 -1.69 6.22
C PHE A 147 12.86 -2.93 6.65
N LEU A 148 13.83 -2.78 7.56
CA LEU A 148 14.64 -3.89 8.05
C LEU A 148 13.78 -4.95 8.74
N GLU A 149 12.87 -4.54 9.60
CA GLU A 149 12.01 -5.46 10.33
C GLU A 149 10.97 -6.12 9.43
N SER A 150 10.44 -5.40 8.43
CA SER A 150 9.34 -5.87 7.58
C SER A 150 9.82 -6.61 6.33
N LEU A 151 11.08 -6.45 5.91
CA LEU A 151 11.62 -7.04 4.68
C LEU A 151 12.84 -7.95 4.89
N ALA A 152 13.27 -8.17 6.14
CA ALA A 152 14.24 -9.23 6.48
C ALA A 152 13.79 -10.64 6.04
N GLU A 153 12.50 -10.82 5.73
CA GLU A 153 11.91 -12.07 5.24
C GLU A 153 12.01 -12.27 3.71
N GLY A 154 12.78 -11.43 3.00
CA GLY A 154 13.09 -11.57 1.58
C GLY A 154 11.97 -11.12 0.65
N PHE A 155 12.11 -9.94 0.02
CA PHE A 155 11.23 -9.40 -1.04
C PHE A 155 9.72 -9.61 -0.85
N ALA A 156 9.25 -9.71 0.40
CA ALA A 156 7.88 -10.05 0.73
C ALA A 156 6.94 -8.95 0.26
N SER A 157 5.78 -9.34 -0.27
CA SER A 157 4.77 -8.39 -0.69
C SER A 157 4.18 -7.62 0.49
N PHE A 158 3.81 -6.36 0.26
CA PHE A 158 3.14 -5.48 1.19
C PHE A 158 2.12 -4.63 0.45
N THR A 159 1.18 -4.07 1.20
CA THR A 159 0.16 -3.17 0.67
C THR A 159 0.69 -1.74 0.67
N VAL A 160 0.56 -1.06 -0.46
CA VAL A 160 0.80 0.37 -0.61
C VAL A 160 -0.53 1.06 -0.82
N VAL A 161 -0.71 2.18 -0.13
CA VAL A 161 -1.79 3.13 -0.38
C VAL A 161 -1.18 4.42 -0.88
N ASP A 162 -1.55 4.86 -2.08
CA ASP A 162 -1.06 6.11 -2.64
C ASP A 162 -1.79 7.34 -2.06
N GLU A 163 -1.43 8.53 -2.54
CA GLU A 163 -2.01 9.79 -2.05
C GLU A 163 -3.51 9.94 -2.39
N GLU A 164 -3.97 9.24 -3.43
CA GLU A 164 -5.34 9.19 -3.94
C GLU A 164 -6.17 8.05 -3.30
N ARG A 165 -5.53 7.24 -2.43
CA ARG A 165 -6.08 6.06 -1.73
C ARG A 165 -6.22 4.81 -2.60
N HIS A 166 -5.54 4.74 -3.74
CA HIS A 166 -5.46 3.49 -4.47
C HIS A 166 -4.62 2.50 -3.69
N ILE A 167 -5.15 1.28 -3.57
CA ILE A 167 -4.50 0.16 -2.93
C ILE A 167 -3.79 -0.65 -3.99
N SER A 168 -2.55 -1.02 -3.72
CA SER A 168 -1.82 -1.97 -4.55
C SER A 168 -0.98 -2.90 -3.71
N LEU A 169 -0.93 -4.16 -4.12
CA LEU A 169 0.04 -5.11 -3.58
C LEU A 169 1.37 -4.90 -4.32
N ALA A 170 2.42 -4.60 -3.57
CA ALA A 170 3.73 -4.29 -4.12
C ALA A 170 4.82 -5.13 -3.46
N ARG A 171 5.93 -5.30 -4.17
CA ARG A 171 7.20 -5.78 -3.63
C ARG A 171 8.31 -4.82 -4.04
N ILE A 172 9.35 -4.72 -3.24
CA ILE A 172 10.50 -3.88 -3.59
C ILE A 172 11.31 -4.60 -4.66
N ALA A 173 11.50 -3.95 -5.81
CA ALA A 173 12.35 -4.41 -6.90
C ALA A 173 13.79 -3.88 -6.76
N ASP A 174 13.94 -2.61 -6.42
CA ASP A 174 15.23 -1.95 -6.16
C ASP A 174 15.04 -0.85 -5.11
N ALA A 175 16.09 -0.57 -4.35
CA ALA A 175 16.10 0.53 -3.38
C ALA A 175 17.46 1.24 -3.41
N ARG A 176 17.44 2.56 -3.55
CA ARG A 176 18.62 3.42 -3.53
C ARG A 176 18.46 4.47 -2.44
N ILE A 177 19.49 4.58 -1.61
CA ILE A 177 19.53 5.50 -0.50
C ILE A 177 20.77 6.37 -0.65
N GLU A 178 20.56 7.68 -0.70
CA GLU A 178 21.60 8.68 -0.76
C GLU A 178 21.50 9.53 0.52
N GLU A 179 22.45 9.37 1.43
CA GLU A 179 22.52 10.16 2.66
C GLU A 179 23.37 11.42 2.41
N SER A 180 22.90 12.57 2.91
CA SER A 180 23.64 13.83 2.87
C SER A 180 23.66 14.46 4.25
N GLU A 181 24.77 15.06 4.65
CA GLU A 181 24.90 15.75 5.95
C GLU A 181 24.26 17.15 5.96
N ALA A 182 23.48 17.51 4.93
CA ALA A 182 22.91 18.84 4.80
C ALA A 182 21.83 19.13 5.88
N PRO A 183 21.78 20.35 6.42
CA PRO A 183 20.86 20.72 7.50
C PRO A 183 19.36 20.69 7.13
N ALA A 184 19.01 20.60 5.84
CA ALA A 184 17.64 20.66 5.34
C ALA A 184 16.98 19.27 5.10
N GLY A 185 17.68 18.18 5.42
CA GLY A 185 17.19 16.81 5.20
C GLY A 185 18.36 15.86 4.97
N VAL A 186 18.29 14.68 5.57
CA VAL A 186 19.47 13.80 5.76
C VAL A 186 19.52 12.68 4.72
N ALA A 187 18.41 12.36 4.05
CA ALA A 187 18.39 11.30 3.05
C ALA A 187 17.48 11.60 1.85
N ARG A 188 17.88 11.10 0.69
CA ARG A 188 17.04 10.83 -0.48
C ARG A 188 16.87 9.32 -0.59
N VAL A 189 15.64 8.86 -0.69
CA VAL A 189 15.30 7.44 -0.84
C VAL A 189 14.54 7.28 -2.15
N GLU A 190 15.03 6.43 -3.03
CA GLU A 190 14.37 6.02 -4.26
C GLU A 190 14.02 4.53 -4.15
N LEU A 191 12.73 4.21 -4.20
CA LEU A 191 12.21 2.85 -4.20
C LEU A 191 11.63 2.54 -5.57
N ARG A 192 12.04 1.42 -6.15
CA ARG A 192 11.34 0.82 -7.29
C ARG A 192 10.48 -0.31 -6.76
N LEU A 193 9.19 -0.21 -7.00
CA LEU A 193 8.20 -1.17 -6.57
C LEU A 193 7.70 -1.93 -7.78
N ALA A 194 7.75 -3.27 -7.73
CA ALA A 194 7.01 -4.09 -8.66
C ALA A 194 5.60 -4.27 -8.09
N VAL A 195 4.62 -3.74 -8.80
CA VAL A 195 3.21 -3.73 -8.39
C VAL A 195 2.48 -4.85 -9.10
N ALA A 196 1.73 -5.64 -8.34
CA ALA A 196 0.83 -6.63 -8.91
C ALA A 196 -0.26 -5.89 -9.69
N SER A 197 -0.36 -6.15 -10.99
CA SER A 197 -1.52 -5.76 -11.79
C SER A 197 -2.73 -6.54 -11.26
N GLY A 198 -3.60 -5.86 -10.52
CA GLY A 198 -4.88 -6.36 -10.06
C GLY A 198 -5.92 -6.45 -11.17
#